data_AF-A0A7Z9IXD2-F1
#
_entry.id   AF-A0A7Z9IXD2-F1
#
_cell.length_a   1.000
_cell.length_b   1.000
_cell.length_c   1.000
_cell.angle_alpha   90.00
_cell.angle_beta   90.00
_cell.angle_gamma   90.00
#
_symmetry.space_group_name_H-M   'P 1'
#
loop_
_entity.id
_entity.type
_entity.pdbx_description
1 polymer ?
#
loop_
_entity_poly.entity_id
_entity_poly.type
_entity_poly.pdbx_seq_one_letter_code
_entity_poly.pdbx_strand_id
1 'polypeptide(L)' 'VGFADAAVEIQDHFLAGRRKKAQEAVPDELIDKVALVGPKERIVDRLQDWKKAAQVSHVDSLLIKGVTKSDLLVFAETVL' A
#
# COMPACT_ATOMS: atom_id res chain seq x y z
N VAL A 1 -0.65 -11.45 -13.65
CA VAL A 1 -2.11 -11.34 -13.89
C VAL A 1 -2.56 -10.01 -13.32
N GLY A 2 -3.40 -9.26 -14.02
CA GLY A 2 -3.88 -7.93 -13.58
C GLY A 2 -5.18 -8.01 -12.77
N PHE A 3 -5.68 -6.87 -12.30
CA PHE A 3 -6.91 -6.74 -11.50
C PHE A 3 -8.06 -6.11 -12.30
N ALA A 4 -8.18 -6.45 -13.59
CA ALA A 4 -9.13 -5.79 -14.51
C ALA A 4 -10.58 -5.95 -14.05
N ASP A 5 -10.99 -7.16 -13.65
CA ASP A 5 -12.36 -7.43 -13.20
C ASP A 5 -12.69 -6.64 -11.92
N ALA A 6 -11.77 -6.64 -10.94
CA ALA A 6 -11.91 -5.84 -9.73
C ALA A 6 -11.98 -4.34 -10.04
N ALA A 7 -11.21 -3.85 -11.01
CA ALA A 7 -11.25 -2.45 -11.42
C ALA A 7 -12.62 -2.04 -11.97
N VAL A 8 -13.26 -2.90 -12.78
CA VAL A 8 -14.63 -2.68 -13.28
C VAL A 8 -15.63 -2.65 -12.13
N GLU A 9 -15.57 -3.61 -11.20
CA GLU A 9 -16.46 -3.67 -10.04
C GLU A 9 -16.35 -2.43 -9.14
N ILE A 10 -15.11 -2.04 -8.81
CA ILE A 10 -14.83 -0.82 -8.04
C ILE A 10 -15.43 0.40 -8.74
N GLN A 11 -15.22 0.53 -10.05
CA GLN A 11 -15.72 1.66 -10.84
C GLN A 11 -17.25 1.71 -10.83
N ASP A 12 -17.92 0.60 -11.08
CA ASP A 12 -19.38 0.52 -11.08
C ASP A 12 -19.98 0.88 -9.72
N HIS A 13 -19.37 0.42 -8.64
CA HIS A 13 -19.76 0.78 -7.29
C HIS A 13 -19.53 2.26 -6.99
N PHE A 14 -18.38 2.80 -7.39
CA PHE A 14 -18.02 4.19 -7.16
C PHE A 14 -18.92 5.16 -7.92
N LEU A 15 -19.14 4.91 -9.22
CA LEU A 15 -19.95 5.75 -10.10
C LEU A 15 -21.43 5.74 -9.71
N ALA A 16 -21.92 4.62 -9.15
CA ALA A 16 -23.26 4.53 -8.59
C ALA A 16 -23.37 5.06 -7.14
N GLY A 17 -22.34 5.71 -6.60
CA GLY A 17 -22.34 6.31 -5.26
C GLY A 17 -22.17 5.32 -4.10
N ARG A 18 -21.97 4.03 -4.37
CA ARG A 18 -21.81 2.97 -3.35
C ARG A 18 -20.36 2.89 -2.85
N ARG A 19 -19.90 3.95 -2.18
CA ARG A 19 -18.50 4.10 -1.76
C ARG A 19 -17.96 2.96 -0.90
N LYS A 20 -18.74 2.47 0.07
CA LYS A 20 -18.31 1.36 0.94
C LYS A 20 -18.06 0.08 0.14
N LYS A 21 -18.98 -0.27 -0.77
CA LYS A 21 -18.81 -1.45 -1.63
C LYS A 21 -17.62 -1.30 -2.58
N ALA A 22 -17.39 -0.09 -3.11
CA ALA A 22 -16.22 0.17 -3.94
C ALA A 22 -14.90 -0.04 -3.18
N GLN A 23 -14.86 0.27 -1.87
CA GLN A 23 -13.70 0.01 -1.02
C GLN A 23 -13.53 -1.48 -0.74
N GLU A 24 -14.62 -2.18 -0.43
CA GLU A 24 -14.63 -3.63 -0.16
C GLU A 24 -14.20 -4.46 -1.40
N ALA A 25 -14.47 -3.95 -2.61
CA ALA A 25 -14.07 -4.59 -3.87
C ALA A 25 -12.56 -4.43 -4.19
N VAL A 26 -11.81 -3.65 -3.41
CA VAL A 26 -10.36 -3.51 -3.62
C VAL A 26 -9.65 -4.78 -3.14
N PRO A 27 -8.91 -5.51 -4.01
CA PRO A 27 -8.25 -6.74 -3.59
C PRO A 27 -7.10 -6.48 -2.62
N ASP A 28 -7.02 -7.28 -1.55
CA ASP A 28 -5.91 -7.22 -0.59
C ASP A 28 -4.55 -7.45 -1.24
N GLU A 29 -4.47 -8.34 -2.24
CA GLU A 29 -3.24 -8.59 -3.00
C GLU A 29 -2.75 -7.34 -3.75
N LEU A 30 -3.68 -6.50 -4.25
CA LEU A 30 -3.34 -5.23 -4.86
C LEU A 30 -2.76 -4.28 -3.82
N ILE A 31 -3.43 -4.14 -2.66
CA ILE A 31 -2.96 -3.30 -1.55
C ILE A 31 -1.55 -3.72 -1.14
N ASP A 32 -1.32 -5.03 -1.03
CA ASP A 32 -0.01 -5.53 -0.69
C ASP A 32 1.03 -5.11 -1.74
N LYS A 33 0.74 -5.24 -3.04
CA LYS A 33 1.69 -4.88 -4.09
C LYS A 33 2.04 -3.38 -4.15
N VAL A 34 1.16 -2.49 -3.70
CA VAL A 34 1.31 -1.04 -3.92
C VAL A 34 1.45 -0.22 -2.64
N ALA A 35 1.29 -0.82 -1.46
CA ALA A 35 1.35 -0.12 -0.19
C ALA A 35 1.93 -0.99 0.94
N LEU A 36 2.50 -0.32 1.93
CA LEU A 36 2.93 -0.89 3.20
C LEU A 36 1.90 -0.50 4.27
N VAL A 37 1.00 -1.44 4.59
CA VAL A 37 -0.11 -1.23 5.54
C VAL A 37 -0.17 -2.40 6.51
N GLY A 38 -0.42 -2.10 7.78
CA GLY A 38 -0.62 -3.08 8.84
C GLY A 38 0.22 -2.80 10.08
N PRO A 39 0.40 -3.81 10.96
CA PRO A 39 1.23 -3.68 12.14
C PRO A 39 2.70 -3.46 11.78
N LYS A 40 3.46 -2.90 12.73
CA LYS A 40 4.89 -2.55 12.58
C LYS A 40 5.70 -3.70 11.98
N GLU A 41 5.55 -4.90 12.53
CA GLU A 41 6.35 -6.08 12.17
C GLU A 41 6.14 -6.45 10.70
N ARG A 42 4.90 -6.38 10.22
CA ARG A 42 4.56 -6.62 8.82
C ARG A 42 5.17 -5.57 7.91
N ILE A 43 5.12 -4.30 8.29
CA ILE A 43 5.69 -3.20 7.50
C ILE A 43 7.20 -3.38 7.37
N VAL A 44 7.89 -3.69 8.48
CA VAL A 44 9.36 -3.88 8.53
C VAL A 44 9.80 -5.04 7.62
N ASP A 45 9.10 -6.17 7.67
CA ASP A 45 9.38 -7.34 6.83
C ASP A 45 9.23 -7.00 5.35
N ARG A 46 8.11 -6.39 4.96
CA ARG A 46 7.81 -6.07 3.56
C ARG A 46 8.62 -4.91 3.01
N LEU A 47 9.12 -4.01 3.85
CA LEU A 47 10.01 -2.91 3.45
C LEU A 47 11.28 -3.42 2.74
N GLN A 48 11.73 -4.65 3.02
CA GLN A 48 12.93 -5.21 2.38
C GLN A 48 12.80 -5.30 0.86
N ASP A 49 11.62 -5.64 0.34
CA ASP A 49 11.41 -5.71 -1.11
C ASP A 49 11.41 -4.32 -1.76
N TRP A 50 10.92 -3.31 -1.03
CA TRP A 50 10.97 -1.93 -1.46
C TRP A 50 12.40 -1.38 -1.44
N LYS A 51 13.22 -1.77 -0.46
CA LYS A 51 14.66 -1.46 -0.43
C LYS A 51 15.38 -2.07 -1.64
N LYS A 52 15.08 -3.33 -2.00
CA LYS A 52 15.63 -3.95 -3.22
C LYS A 52 15.21 -3.18 -4.48
N ALA A 53 13.94 -2.77 -4.56
CA ALA A 53 13.44 -1.95 -5.68
C ALA A 53 14.16 -0.60 -5.77
N ALA A 54 14.46 0.05 -4.64
CA ALA A 54 15.24 1.28 -4.59
C ALA A 54 16.70 1.08 -5.05
N GLN A 55 17.34 -0.04 -4.68
CA GLN A 55 18.71 -0.37 -5.12
C GLN A 55 18.83 -0.47 -6.65
N VAL A 56 17.76 -0.87 -7.35
CA VAL A 56 17.71 -0.94 -8.81
C VAL A 56 16.98 0.25 -9.45
N SER A 57 16.79 1.35 -8.70
CA SER A 57 16.15 2.59 -9.17
C SER A 57 14.73 2.40 -9.73
N HIS A 58 13.99 1.41 -9.24
CA HIS A 58 12.55 1.28 -9.56
C HIS A 58 11.68 2.17 -8.67
N VAL A 59 12.17 2.54 -7.49
CA VAL A 59 11.47 3.40 -6.53
C VAL A 59 12.47 4.38 -5.93
N ASP A 60 12.24 5.67 -6.16
CA ASP A 60 13.10 6.75 -5.63
C ASP A 60 12.58 7.36 -4.33
N SER A 61 11.28 7.22 -4.03
CA SER A 61 10.66 7.89 -2.91
C SER A 61 9.50 7.08 -2.33
N LEU A 62 9.43 7.02 -1.00
CA LEU A 62 8.32 6.46 -0.25
C LEU A 62 7.58 7.59 0.48
N LEU A 63 6.27 7.72 0.24
CA LEU A 63 5.43 8.71 0.93
C LEU A 63 4.75 8.06 2.12
N ILE A 64 4.94 8.67 3.29
CA ILE A 64 4.31 8.23 4.54
C ILE A 64 3.18 9.21 4.87
N LYS A 65 1.95 8.71 5.05
CA LYS A 65 0.76 9.51 5.39
C LYS A 65 0.09 8.98 6.66
N GLY A 66 -0.55 9.88 7.40
CA GLY A 66 -1.43 9.52 8.52
C GLY A 66 -0.71 8.90 9.73
N VAL A 67 0.59 9.13 9.86
CA VAL A 67 1.41 8.53 10.91
C VAL A 67 1.53 9.42 12.14
N THR A 68 1.60 8.78 13.30
CA THR A 68 1.95 9.45 14.55
C THR A 68 3.45 9.68 14.66
N LYS A 69 3.88 10.46 15.65
CA LYS A 69 5.31 10.66 15.93
C LYS A 69 6.03 9.35 16.25
N SER A 70 5.39 8.44 16.97
CA SER A 70 5.95 7.12 17.27
C SER A 70 6.15 6.27 16.02
N ASP A 71 5.22 6.32 15.06
CA ASP A 71 5.35 5.59 13.80
C ASP A 71 6.52 6.15 12.96
N LEU A 72 6.71 7.48 12.94
CA LEU A 72 7.84 8.11 12.25
C LEU A 72 9.20 7.64 12.78
N LEU A 73 9.35 7.45 14.09
CA LEU A 73 10.59 6.95 14.68
C LEU A 73 10.90 5.52 14.22
N VAL A 74 9.87 4.68 14.13
CA VAL A 74 10.00 3.32 13.61
C VAL A 74 10.49 3.33 12.16
N PHE A 75 9.90 4.18 11.31
CA PHE A 75 10.36 4.30 9.93
C PHE A 75 11.78 4.86 9.85
N ALA A 76 12.14 5.84 10.67
CA ALA A 76 13.49 6.38 10.72
C ALA A 76 14.54 5.30 11.07
N GLU A 77 14.25 4.44 12.05
CA GLU A 77 15.13 3.34 12.46
C GLU A 77 15.19 2.19 11.43
N THR A 78 14.11 1.97 10.67
CA THR A 78 14.02 0.81 9.76
C THR A 78 14.47 1.15 8.34
N VAL A 79 14.30 2.39 7.90
CA VAL A 79 14.65 2.83 6.54
C VAL A 79 16.13 3.17 6.43
N LEU A 80 16.69 3.88 7.42
CA LEU A 80 18.12 4.22 7.53
C LEU A 80 18.95 3.00 7.95
#